data_AF-A0A3M1JRM9-F1
#
_entry.id   AF-A0A3M1JRM9-F1
#
_cell.length_a   1.000
_cell.length_b   1.000
_cell.length_c   1.000
_cell.angle_alpha   90.00
_cell.angle_beta   90.00
_cell.angle_gamma   90.00
#
_symmetry.space_group_name_H-M   'P 1'
#
loop_
_entity.id
_entity.type
_entity.pdbx_description
1 polymer ?
#
loop_
_entity_poly.entity_id
_entity_poly.type
_entity_poly.pdbx_seq_one_letter_code
_entity_poly.pdbx_strand_id
1 'polypeptide(L)'
;MSFGDFHPLVIHFPIALFGASFFFDVLHLRWKHQGFPVAAHWNLRLALLASVAAASTGFAADRLVGHFIWPFVPWKTHGFLQLLALAVFVAVWVWEIRQHKTPRQPLPPFWIGLKGLAVAILYYGSHLGAVLADRI
;
A
#
# COMPACT_ATOMS: atom_id res chain seq x y z
N MET A 1 -24.92 -6.15 8.79
CA MET A 1 -23.53 -5.68 8.74
C MET A 1 -23.53 -4.32 8.06
N SER A 2 -22.92 -3.32 8.69
CA SER A 2 -22.76 -2.00 8.09
C SER A 2 -21.52 -1.98 7.18
N PHE A 3 -21.40 -0.99 6.28
CA PHE A 3 -20.17 -0.81 5.51
C PHE A 3 -18.92 -0.59 6.40
N GLY A 4 -19.11 -0.09 7.63
CA GLY A 4 -18.04 0.06 8.61
C GLY A 4 -17.44 -1.26 9.09
N ASP A 5 -18.19 -2.37 9.04
CA ASP A 5 -17.70 -3.70 9.45
C ASP A 5 -16.83 -4.34 8.35
N PHE A 6 -17.05 -3.95 7.10
CA PHE A 6 -16.39 -4.56 5.95
C PHE A 6 -15.03 -3.93 5.65
N HIS A 7 -14.89 -2.61 5.87
CA HIS A 7 -13.64 -1.90 5.60
C HIS A 7 -12.42 -2.51 6.34
N PRO A 8 -12.48 -2.80 7.66
CA PRO A 8 -11.38 -3.45 8.36
C PRO A 8 -10.98 -4.82 7.79
N LEU A 9 -11.92 -5.56 7.17
CA LEU A 9 -11.60 -6.85 6.55
C LEU A 9 -10.78 -6.66 5.27
N VAL A 10 -11.08 -5.62 4.50
CA VAL A 10 -10.48 -5.39 3.18
C VAL A 10 -9.13 -4.67 3.25
N ILE A 11 -8.89 -3.82 4.26
CA ILE A 11 -7.63 -3.05 4.36
C ILE A 11 -6.38 -3.92 4.56
N HIS A 12 -6.51 -5.11 5.14
CA HIS A 12 -5.35 -5.98 5.41
C HIS A 12 -4.70 -6.49 4.12
N PHE A 13 -5.48 -6.66 3.05
CA PHE A 13 -4.97 -7.15 1.76
C PHE A 13 -3.93 -6.21 1.14
N PRO A 14 -4.23 -4.92 0.84
CA PRO A 14 -3.21 -4.03 0.28
C PRO A 14 -2.04 -3.81 1.24
N ILE A 15 -2.29 -3.75 2.56
CA ILE A 15 -1.20 -3.62 3.57
C ILE A 15 -0.21 -4.78 3.45
N ALA A 16 -0.71 -6.02 3.49
CA ALA A 16 0.13 -7.21 3.40
C ALA A 16 0.79 -7.35 2.02
N LEU A 17 0.06 -7.10 0.93
CA LEU A 17 0.57 -7.26 -0.43
C LEU A 17 1.64 -6.22 -0.78
N PHE A 18 1.49 -4.95 -0.39
CA PHE A 18 2.56 -3.96 -0.56
C PHE A 18 3.80 -4.31 0.26
N GLY A 19 3.60 -4.73 1.51
CA GLY A 19 4.69 -5.20 2.38
C GLY A 19 5.42 -6.41 1.79
N ALA A 20 4.70 -7.43 1.34
CA ALA A 20 5.25 -8.61 0.68
C ALA A 20 5.99 -8.24 -0.61
N SER A 21 5.41 -7.32 -1.39
CA SER A 21 6.03 -6.83 -2.62
C SER A 21 7.40 -6.18 -2.37
N PHE A 22 7.51 -5.35 -1.34
CA PHE A 22 8.79 -4.76 -0.92
C PHE A 22 9.75 -5.82 -0.34
N PHE A 23 9.23 -6.72 0.49
CA PHE A 23 10.02 -7.79 1.10
C PHE A 23 10.73 -8.64 0.03
N PHE A 24 10.02 -9.05 -1.01
CA PHE A 24 10.62 -9.83 -2.10
C PHE A 24 11.69 -9.04 -2.89
N ASP A 25 11.50 -7.74 -3.12
CA ASP A 25 12.56 -6.90 -3.72
C ASP A 25 13.83 -6.89 -2.85
N VAL A 26 13.69 -6.80 -1.52
CA VAL A 26 14.81 -6.86 -0.58
C VAL A 26 15.49 -8.23 -0.59
N LEU A 27 14.71 -9.34 -0.59
CA LEU A 27 15.28 -10.69 -0.72
C LEU A 27 16.10 -10.82 -2.01
N HIS A 28 15.62 -10.24 -3.12
CA HIS A 28 16.37 -10.26 -4.37
C HIS A 28 17.74 -9.58 -4.24
N LEU A 29 17.88 -8.52 -3.44
CA LEU A 29 19.19 -7.86 -3.23
C LEU A 29 20.24 -8.82 -2.69
N ARG A 30 19.87 -9.73 -1.78
CA ARG A 30 20.78 -10.67 -1.11
C ARG A 30 21.01 -11.98 -1.89
N TRP A 31 19.96 -12.54 -2.50
CA TRP A 31 20.00 -13.88 -3.09
C TRP A 31 19.98 -13.88 -4.62
N LYS A 32 19.63 -12.77 -5.27
CA LYS A 32 19.60 -12.62 -6.75
C LYS A 32 18.75 -13.64 -7.51
N HIS A 33 17.88 -14.39 -6.83
CA HIS A 33 17.00 -15.37 -7.46
C HIS A 33 15.88 -14.66 -8.26
N GLN A 34 15.57 -15.18 -9.46
CA GLN A 34 14.59 -14.57 -10.38
C GLN A 34 13.13 -14.72 -9.92
N GLY A 35 12.85 -15.68 -9.03
CA GLY A 35 11.52 -15.82 -8.42
C GLY A 35 11.12 -14.64 -7.54
N PHE A 36 12.09 -13.91 -6.96
CA PHE A 36 11.80 -12.78 -6.08
C PHE A 36 11.24 -11.56 -6.84
N PRO A 37 11.83 -11.08 -7.95
CA PRO A 37 11.21 -10.05 -8.79
C PRO A 37 9.81 -10.43 -9.27
N VAL A 38 9.60 -11.71 -9.64
CA VAL A 38 8.28 -12.19 -10.10
C VAL A 38 7.25 -12.08 -8.98
N ALA A 39 7.61 -12.53 -7.76
CA ALA A 39 6.75 -12.41 -6.60
C ALA A 39 6.49 -10.93 -6.24
N ALA A 40 7.52 -10.08 -6.23
CA ALA A 40 7.37 -8.65 -5.97
C ALA A 40 6.42 -7.98 -6.97
N HIS A 41 6.60 -8.28 -8.26
CA HIS A 41 5.84 -7.72 -9.38
C HIS A 41 4.35 -8.04 -9.29
N TRP A 42 3.99 -9.30 -9.01
CA TRP A 42 2.58 -9.70 -8.89
C TRP A 42 1.94 -9.20 -7.59
N ASN A 43 2.68 -9.22 -6.47
CA ASN A 43 2.19 -8.63 -5.22
C ASN A 43 1.89 -7.13 -5.35
N LEU A 44 2.71 -6.36 -6.09
CA LEU A 44 2.45 -4.94 -6.34
C LEU A 44 1.11 -4.74 -7.07
N ARG A 45 0.86 -5.52 -8.13
CA ARG A 45 -0.36 -5.41 -8.96
C ARG A 45 -1.60 -5.84 -8.19
N LEU A 46 -1.51 -6.93 -7.44
CA LEU A 46 -2.60 -7.39 -6.58
C LEU A 46 -2.87 -6.40 -5.45
N ALA A 47 -1.82 -5.78 -4.88
CA ALA A 47 -1.97 -4.73 -3.88
C ALA A 47 -2.70 -3.52 -4.46
N LEU A 48 -2.31 -3.03 -5.65
CA LEU A 48 -2.98 -1.92 -6.32
C LEU A 48 -4.46 -2.23 -6.60
N LEU A 49 -4.78 -3.45 -7.03
CA LEU A 49 -6.16 -3.89 -7.22
C LEU A 49 -6.93 -3.91 -5.89
N ALA A 50 -6.35 -4.49 -4.83
CA ALA A 50 -6.94 -4.54 -3.51
C ALA A 50 -7.11 -3.14 -2.89
N SER A 51 -6.23 -2.20 -3.20
CA SER A 51 -6.34 -0.80 -2.79
C SER A 51 -7.56 -0.10 -3.35
N VAL A 52 -8.05 -0.49 -4.53
CA VAL A 52 -9.33 0.05 -5.06
C VAL A 52 -10.47 -0.34 -4.11
N ALA A 53 -10.57 -1.61 -3.74
CA ALA A 53 -11.60 -2.09 -2.81
C ALA A 53 -11.46 -1.45 -1.41
N ALA A 54 -10.23 -1.35 -0.88
CA ALA A 54 -9.97 -0.71 0.40
C ALA A 54 -10.31 0.78 0.41
N ALA A 55 -9.94 1.52 -0.65
CA ALA A 55 -10.28 2.93 -0.78
C ALA A 55 -11.80 3.13 -0.90
N SER A 56 -12.48 2.37 -1.76
CA SER A 56 -13.94 2.48 -1.92
C SER A 56 -14.69 2.23 -0.62
N THR A 57 -14.31 1.19 0.12
CA THR A 57 -14.93 0.86 1.42
C THR A 57 -14.57 1.90 2.49
N GLY A 58 -13.35 2.45 2.47
CA GLY A 58 -12.92 3.51 3.39
C GLY A 58 -13.66 4.82 3.17
N PHE A 59 -13.82 5.25 1.91
CA PHE A 59 -14.63 6.42 1.58
C PHE A 59 -16.12 6.22 1.94
N ALA A 60 -16.67 5.01 1.73
CA ALA A 60 -18.04 4.71 2.11
C ALA A 60 -18.24 4.75 3.63
N ALA A 61 -17.30 4.20 4.40
CA ALA A 61 -17.31 4.28 5.86
C ALA A 61 -17.14 5.72 6.35
N ASP A 62 -16.26 6.51 5.74
CA ASP A 62 -16.02 7.88 6.18
C ASP A 62 -17.16 8.84 5.85
N ARG A 63 -17.89 8.67 4.74
CA ARG A 63 -19.10 9.47 4.47
C ARG A 63 -20.16 9.37 5.57
N LEU A 64 -20.08 8.34 6.43
CA LEU A 64 -20.94 8.16 7.59
C LEU A 64 -20.38 8.79 8.88
N VAL A 65 -19.07 9.04 8.95
CA VAL A 65 -18.34 9.44 10.18
C VAL A 65 -17.70 10.84 10.08
N GLY A 66 -17.35 11.32 8.89
CA GLY A 66 -16.95 12.70 8.61
C GLY A 66 -15.51 13.08 8.96
N HIS A 67 -14.53 12.18 8.81
CA HIS A 67 -13.16 12.38 9.31
C HIS A 67 -12.02 12.10 8.30
N PHE A 68 -12.30 11.95 6.99
CA PHE A 68 -11.27 11.52 6.03
C PHE A 68 -10.12 12.52 5.86
N ILE A 69 -10.42 13.82 5.92
CA ILE A 69 -9.49 14.91 5.59
C ILE A 69 -9.50 16.00 6.67
N TRP A 70 -10.40 15.95 7.66
CA TRP A 70 -10.65 17.07 8.58
C TRP A 70 -10.46 16.69 10.06
N PRO A 71 -9.66 17.45 10.83
CA PRO A 71 -8.79 18.55 10.40
C PRO A 71 -7.62 18.04 9.54
N PHE A 72 -7.24 18.81 8.52
CA PHE A 72 -6.16 18.45 7.59
C PHE A 72 -4.80 18.61 8.26
N VAL A 73 -4.46 17.64 9.10
CA VAL A 73 -3.12 17.45 9.65
C VAL A 73 -2.55 16.19 9.00
N PRO A 74 -1.81 16.31 7.88
CA PRO A 74 -1.50 15.19 6.98
C PRO A 74 -0.88 13.96 7.67
N TRP A 75 -0.09 14.19 8.73
CA TRP A 75 0.61 13.17 9.51
C TRP A 75 -0.22 12.55 10.64
N LYS A 76 -1.46 13.02 10.84
CA LYS A 76 -2.42 12.48 11.82
C LYS A 76 -3.64 11.84 11.14
N THR A 77 -3.83 12.03 9.83
CA THR A 77 -4.96 11.45 9.10
C THR A 77 -4.55 10.13 8.43
N HIS A 78 -5.11 9.01 8.91
CA HIS A 78 -4.94 7.70 8.29
C HIS A 78 -5.17 7.75 6.77
N GLY A 79 -6.33 8.29 6.34
CA GLY A 79 -6.72 8.32 4.93
C GLY A 79 -5.71 9.04 4.03
N PHE A 80 -5.18 10.20 4.47
CA PHE A 80 -4.16 10.92 3.72
C PHE A 80 -2.88 10.09 3.54
N LEU A 81 -2.38 9.48 4.62
CA LEU A 81 -1.15 8.67 4.56
C LEU A 81 -1.33 7.42 3.69
N GLN A 82 -2.52 6.80 3.71
CA GLN A 82 -2.84 5.68 2.81
C GLN A 82 -2.81 6.12 1.33
N LEU A 83 -3.41 7.26 1.01
CA LEU A 83 -3.41 7.80 -0.35
C LEU A 83 -2.00 8.24 -0.80
N LEU A 84 -1.20 8.80 0.10
CA LEU A 84 0.19 9.17 -0.17
C LEU A 84 1.03 7.92 -0.48
N ALA A 85 0.93 6.88 0.34
CA ALA A 85 1.63 5.62 0.09
C ALA A 85 1.18 5.00 -1.25
N LEU A 86 -0.14 4.96 -1.52
CA LEU A 86 -0.69 4.47 -2.78
C LEU A 86 -0.14 5.24 -3.99
N ALA A 87 -0.05 6.57 -3.90
CA ALA A 87 0.50 7.39 -4.99
C ALA A 87 1.95 7.01 -5.32
N VAL A 88 2.78 6.71 -4.31
CA VAL A 88 4.15 6.24 -4.51
C VAL A 88 4.18 4.86 -5.17
N PHE A 89 3.33 3.92 -4.75
CA PHE A 89 3.25 2.59 -5.39
C PHE A 89 2.75 2.66 -6.84
N VAL A 90 1.79 3.55 -7.13
CA VAL A 90 1.35 3.84 -8.50
C VAL A 90 2.50 4.43 -9.31
N ALA A 91 3.28 5.35 -8.76
CA ALA A 91 4.45 5.91 -9.45
C ALA A 91 5.50 4.84 -9.78
N VAL A 92 5.78 3.92 -8.85
CA VAL A 92 6.66 2.76 -9.08
C VAL A 92 6.12 1.90 -10.22
N TRP A 93 4.83 1.55 -10.19
CA TRP A 93 4.20 0.73 -11.22
C TRP A 93 4.18 1.40 -12.61
N VAL A 94 3.84 2.69 -12.67
CA VAL A 94 3.89 3.49 -13.91
C VAL A 94 5.31 3.53 -14.45
N TRP A 95 6.32 3.68 -13.58
CA TRP A 95 7.71 3.61 -13.99
C TRP A 95 8.07 2.23 -14.56
N GLU A 96 7.66 1.11 -13.93
CA GLU A 96 7.87 -0.24 -14.48
C GLU A 96 7.29 -0.38 -15.89
N ILE A 97 6.07 0.14 -16.12
CA ILE A 97 5.41 0.10 -17.44
C ILE A 97 6.21 0.91 -18.47
N ARG A 98 6.61 2.14 -18.13
CA ARG A 98 7.39 3.01 -19.02
C ARG A 98 8.75 2.44 -19.39
N GLN A 99 9.31 1.59 -18.53
CA GLN A 99 10.56 0.87 -18.78
C GLN A 99 10.33 -0.49 -19.45
N HIS A 100 9.09 -0.82 -19.86
CA HIS A 100 8.70 -2.09 -20.46
C HIS A 100 9.16 -3.32 -19.65
N LYS A 101 9.15 -3.20 -18.31
CA LYS A 101 9.72 -4.24 -17.46
C LYS A 101 8.90 -5.51 -17.48
N THR A 102 9.60 -6.63 -17.58
CA THR A 102 9.00 -7.96 -17.40
C THR A 102 9.05 -8.37 -15.93
N PRO A 103 8.19 -9.30 -15.48
CA PRO A 103 8.17 -9.76 -14.08
C PRO A 103 9.51 -10.31 -13.56
N ARG A 104 10.41 -10.74 -14.45
CA ARG A 104 11.72 -11.29 -14.06
C ARG A 104 12.78 -10.23 -13.83
N GLN A 105 12.55 -8.98 -14.24
CA GLN A 105 13.54 -7.91 -14.14
C GLN A 105 13.45 -7.22 -12.77
N PRO A 106 14.52 -7.24 -11.96
CA PRO A 106 14.50 -6.70 -10.60
C PRO A 106 14.36 -5.18 -10.58
N LEU A 107 13.73 -4.66 -9.53
CA LEU A 107 13.61 -3.23 -9.31
C LEU A 107 14.99 -2.59 -8.97
N PRO A 108 15.35 -1.42 -9.53
CA PRO A 108 16.61 -0.78 -9.16
C PRO A 108 16.63 -0.35 -7.69
N PRO A 109 17.79 -0.31 -7.01
CA PRO A 109 17.89 0.00 -5.58
C PRO A 109 17.20 1.30 -5.15
N PHE A 110 17.27 2.35 -5.97
CA PHE A 110 16.57 3.63 -5.71
C PHE A 110 15.06 3.42 -5.53
N TRP A 111 14.43 2.69 -6.45
CA TRP A 111 13.00 2.41 -6.41
C TRP A 111 12.62 1.44 -5.28
N ILE A 112 13.52 0.52 -4.92
CA ILE A 112 13.35 -0.32 -3.71
C ILE A 112 13.34 0.55 -2.45
N GLY A 113 14.26 1.51 -2.34
CA GLY A 113 14.30 2.47 -1.23
C GLY A 113 13.01 3.30 -1.13
N LEU A 114 12.56 3.84 -2.27
CA LEU A 114 11.30 4.61 -2.32
C LEU A 114 10.09 3.76 -1.93
N LYS A 115 10.04 2.51 -2.39
CA LYS A 115 9.00 1.54 -2.03
C LYS A 115 9.04 1.19 -0.54
N GLY A 116 10.23 1.05 0.04
CA GLY A 116 10.41 0.85 1.48
C GLY A 116 9.89 2.02 2.31
N LEU A 117 10.15 3.26 1.89
CA LEU A 117 9.58 4.45 2.51
C LEU A 117 8.05 4.46 2.41
N ALA A 118 7.49 4.08 1.26
CA ALA A 118 6.05 3.96 1.09
C ALA A 118 5.43 2.90 2.02
N VAL A 119 6.09 1.75 2.23
CA VAL A 119 5.66 0.73 3.20
C VAL A 119 5.68 1.27 4.63
N ALA A 120 6.70 2.05 5.01
CA ALA A 120 6.75 2.67 6.33
C ALA A 120 5.60 3.65 6.55
N ILE A 121 5.31 4.51 5.56
CA ILE A 121 4.16 5.42 5.58
C ILE A 121 2.85 4.63 5.66
N LEU A 122 2.73 3.56 4.87
CA LEU A 122 1.56 2.69 4.84
C LEU A 122 1.27 2.12 6.24
N TYR A 123 2.27 1.50 6.89
CA TYR A 123 2.13 0.89 8.20
C TYR A 123 1.85 1.91 9.31
N TYR A 124 2.55 3.04 9.31
CA TYR A 124 2.27 4.12 10.25
C TYR A 124 0.84 4.68 10.05
N GLY A 125 0.43 4.86 8.80
CA GLY A 125 -0.94 5.20 8.46
C GLY A 125 -1.90 4.14 9.03
N SER A 126 -1.66 2.85 8.82
CA SER A 126 -2.51 1.76 9.30
C SER A 126 -2.64 1.74 10.83
N HIS A 127 -1.55 2.06 11.54
CA HIS A 127 -1.58 2.24 12.99
C HIS A 127 -2.55 3.37 13.40
N LEU A 128 -2.50 4.54 12.75
CA LEU A 128 -3.46 5.62 12.99
C LEU A 128 -4.91 5.20 12.67
N GLY A 129 -5.10 4.33 11.68
CA GLY A 129 -6.42 3.77 11.37
C GLY A 129 -6.96 2.85 12.46
N ALA A 130 -6.08 2.08 13.11
CA ALA A 130 -6.45 1.24 14.25
C ALA A 130 -6.79 2.07 15.49
N VAL A 131 -6.03 3.15 15.76
CA VAL A 131 -6.35 4.14 16.81
C VAL A 131 -7.71 4.79 16.55
N LEU A 132 -7.96 5.25 15.32
CA LEU A 132 -9.25 5.87 14.95
C LEU A 132 -10.45 4.93 15.15
N ALA A 133 -10.22 3.62 15.05
CA ALA A 133 -11.25 2.61 15.23
C ALA A 133 -11.36 2.09 16.69
N ASP A 134 -10.66 2.70 17.65
CA ASP A 134 -10.58 2.27 19.05
C ASP A 134 -10.21 0.77 19.20
N ARG A 135 -9.24 0.30 18.41
CA ARG A 135 -8.79 -1.12 18.43
C ARG A 135 -7.46 -1.36 19.13
N ILE A 136 -6.78 -0.29 19.54
CA ILE A 136 -5.49 -0.28 20.27
C ILE A 136 -5.39 0.95 21.16
#